data_AF-A0A1G6UKL8-F1
#
_entry.id   AF-A0A1G6UKL8-F1
#
_cell.length_a   1.000
_cell.length_b   1.000
_cell.length_c   1.000
_cell.angle_alpha   90.00
_cell.angle_beta   90.00
_cell.angle_gamma   90.00
#
_symmetry.space_group_name_H-M   'P 1'
#
loop_
_entity.id
_entity.type
_entity.pdbx_description
1 polymer ?
#
loop_
_entity_poly.entity_id
_entity_poly.type
_entity_poly.pdbx_seq_one_letter_code
_entity_poly.pdbx_strand_id
1 'polypeptide(L)'
;MIDADDVGKAIGRSLTAPEVQQVNLWIGWTRKMISNRLGDLNGLDQDDLDMVTTEVVVARLRAPADGRTSTEVAIDEGRVVDRFERPLSGLVISDEWWQILGWRPGGAFTITPSSHPGSAW
;
A
#
# COMPACT_ATOMS: atom_id res chain seq x y z
N MET A 1 -14.84 5.10 10.90
CA MET A 1 -14.38 3.69 10.83
C MET A 1 -15.25 2.99 9.84
N ILE A 2 -14.68 2.72 8.67
CA ILE A 2 -15.30 2.01 7.55
C ILE A 2 -15.72 0.57 7.92
N ASP A 3 -16.84 0.11 7.36
CA ASP A 3 -17.31 -1.27 7.44
C ASP A 3 -17.60 -1.89 6.05
N ALA A 4 -18.09 -3.14 6.03
CA ALA A 4 -18.40 -3.84 4.80
C ALA A 4 -19.56 -3.21 4.00
N ASP A 5 -20.52 -2.56 4.65
CA ASP A 5 -21.62 -1.89 3.96
C ASP A 5 -21.12 -0.65 3.22
N ASP A 6 -20.18 0.09 3.79
CA ASP A 6 -19.54 1.22 3.11
C ASP A 6 -18.75 0.78 1.87
N VAL A 7 -18.04 -0.35 1.95
CA VAL A 7 -17.40 -0.97 0.77
C VAL A 7 -18.43 -1.39 -0.27
N GLY A 8 -19.57 -1.94 0.15
CA GLY A 8 -20.71 -2.26 -0.72
C GLY A 8 -21.25 -1.03 -1.47
N LYS A 9 -21.41 0.10 -0.77
CA LYS A 9 -21.79 1.38 -1.39
C LYS A 9 -20.75 1.84 -2.41
N ALA A 10 -19.45 1.71 -2.10
CA ALA A 10 -18.35 2.11 -2.99
C ALA A 10 -18.33 1.30 -4.29
N ILE A 11 -18.65 -0.01 -4.24
CA ILE A 11 -18.75 -0.84 -5.45
C ILE A 11 -20.12 -0.76 -6.14
N GLY A 12 -21.09 -0.04 -5.56
CA GLY A 12 -22.43 0.12 -6.11
C GLY A 12 -23.31 -1.13 -6.06
N ARG A 13 -23.01 -2.10 -5.17
CA ARG A 13 -23.85 -3.28 -4.96
C ARG A 13 -23.78 -3.79 -3.53
N SER A 14 -24.83 -4.47 -3.10
CA SER A 14 -24.80 -5.23 -1.85
C SER A 14 -23.82 -6.40 -1.92
N LEU A 15 -23.15 -6.66 -0.80
CA LEU A 15 -22.28 -7.80 -0.62
C LEU A 15 -23.09 -9.02 -0.17
N THR A 16 -22.69 -10.20 -0.62
CA THR A 16 -23.21 -11.47 -0.09
C THR A 16 -22.65 -11.74 1.32
N ALA A 17 -23.31 -12.58 2.11
CA ALA A 17 -22.85 -12.89 3.47
C ALA A 17 -21.39 -13.40 3.55
N PRO A 18 -20.89 -14.25 2.62
CA PRO A 18 -19.48 -14.62 2.58
C PRO A 18 -18.56 -13.45 2.24
N GLU A 19 -18.96 -12.58 1.31
CA GLU A 19 -18.18 -11.39 0.94
C GLU A 19 -18.07 -10.41 2.10
N VAL A 20 -19.12 -10.22 2.90
CA VAL A 20 -19.10 -9.38 4.11
C VAL A 20 -18.02 -9.87 5.08
N GLN A 21 -17.92 -11.19 5.31
CA GLN A 21 -16.89 -11.75 6.19
C GLN A 21 -15.49 -11.53 5.64
N GLN A 22 -15.30 -11.72 4.33
CA GLN A 22 -14.00 -11.50 3.67
C GLN A 22 -13.58 -10.03 3.72
N VAL A 23 -14.51 -9.11 3.44
CA VAL A 23 -14.28 -7.66 3.47
C VAL A 23 -13.88 -7.21 4.87
N ASN A 24 -14.57 -7.67 5.92
CA ASN A 24 -14.20 -7.32 7.29
C ASN A 24 -12.77 -7.78 7.66
N LEU A 25 -12.36 -8.97 7.19
CA LEU A 25 -10.98 -9.43 7.36
C LEU A 25 -9.99 -8.54 6.61
N TRP A 26 -10.30 -8.16 5.37
CA TRP A 26 -9.43 -7.33 4.55
C TRP A 26 -9.31 -5.90 5.06
N ILE A 27 -10.38 -5.31 5.60
CA ILE A 27 -10.34 -4.03 6.32
C ILE A 27 -9.36 -4.12 7.50
N GLY A 28 -9.50 -5.15 8.33
CA GLY A 28 -8.61 -5.36 9.48
C GLY A 28 -7.15 -5.55 9.08
N TRP A 29 -6.88 -6.34 8.02
CA TRP A 29 -5.53 -6.55 7.51
C TRP A 29 -4.91 -5.29 6.91
N THR A 30 -5.70 -4.51 6.17
CA THR A 30 -5.24 -3.24 5.57
C THR A 30 -4.85 -2.25 6.65
N ARG A 31 -5.70 -2.06 7.68
CA ARG A 31 -5.37 -1.20 8.83
C ARG A 31 -4.12 -1.68 9.57
N LYS A 32 -3.95 -3.01 9.73
CA LYS A 32 -2.73 -3.57 10.33
C LYS A 32 -1.48 -3.30 9.48
N MET A 33 -1.57 -3.39 8.16
CA MET A 33 -0.46 -3.06 7.25
C MET A 33 -0.07 -1.58 7.36
N ILE A 34 -1.07 -0.69 7.37
CA ILE A 34 -0.84 0.75 7.55
C ILE A 34 -0.20 1.01 8.91
N SER A 35 -0.73 0.43 9.97
CA SER A 35 -0.20 0.60 11.33
C SER A 35 1.22 0.08 11.47
N ASN A 36 1.53 -1.07 10.85
CA ASN A 36 2.90 -1.60 10.87
C ASN A 36 3.91 -0.66 10.18
N ARG A 37 3.48 0.13 9.19
CA ARG A 37 4.36 1.02 8.42
C ARG A 37 4.42 2.43 8.99
N LEU A 38 3.30 2.99 9.44
CA LEU A 38 3.17 4.38 9.88
C LEU A 38 3.03 4.53 11.40
N GLY A 39 2.81 3.43 12.13
CA GLY A 39 2.63 3.43 13.57
C GLY A 39 1.17 3.64 13.99
N ASP A 40 0.92 4.64 14.83
CA ASP A 40 -0.41 4.90 15.38
C ASP A 40 -1.34 5.49 14.31
N LEU A 41 -2.45 4.80 14.06
CA LEU A 41 -3.46 5.20 13.07
C LEU A 41 -4.29 6.41 13.52
N ASN A 42 -4.35 6.69 14.83
CA ASN A 42 -5.11 7.83 15.35
C ASN A 42 -4.45 9.18 15.03
N GLY A 43 -3.16 9.16 14.69
CA GLY A 43 -2.43 10.35 14.24
C GLY A 43 -2.62 10.68 12.76
N LEU A 44 -3.29 9.81 12.00
CA LEU A 44 -3.59 10.03 10.59
C LEU A 44 -4.93 10.76 10.42
N ASP A 45 -5.07 11.44 9.28
CA ASP A 45 -6.38 11.90 8.83
C ASP A 45 -7.31 10.69 8.65
N GLN A 46 -8.46 10.71 9.34
CA GLN A 46 -9.35 9.55 9.38
C GLN A 46 -10.16 9.38 8.10
N ASP A 47 -10.42 10.47 7.36
CA ASP A 47 -11.13 10.42 6.09
C ASP A 47 -10.20 9.81 5.03
N ASP A 48 -8.93 10.21 5.01
CA ASP A 48 -7.91 9.62 4.14
C ASP A 48 -7.67 8.13 4.47
N LEU A 49 -7.64 7.78 5.76
CA LEU A 49 -7.48 6.40 6.21
C LEU A 49 -8.65 5.51 5.78
N ASP A 50 -9.89 5.98 5.99
CA ASP A 50 -11.10 5.21 5.62
C ASP A 50 -11.24 5.14 4.08
N MET A 51 -10.89 6.20 3.35
CA MET A 51 -10.83 6.21 1.88
C MET A 51 -9.83 5.19 1.34
N VAL A 52 -8.56 5.25 1.78
CA VAL A 52 -7.51 4.33 1.32
C VAL A 52 -7.88 2.88 1.68
N THR A 53 -8.40 2.65 2.89
CA THR A 53 -8.84 1.32 3.31
C THR A 53 -9.94 0.78 2.39
N THR A 54 -10.90 1.62 2.00
CA THR A 54 -11.98 1.26 1.08
C THR A 54 -11.43 0.90 -0.29
N GLU A 55 -10.61 1.76 -0.88
CA GLU A 55 -10.07 1.58 -2.23
C GLU A 55 -9.20 0.32 -2.35
N VAL A 56 -8.39 0.01 -1.32
CA VAL A 56 -7.60 -1.24 -1.24
C VAL A 56 -8.51 -2.46 -1.29
N VAL A 57 -9.58 -2.46 -0.50
CA VAL A 57 -10.52 -3.58 -0.40
C VAL A 57 -11.34 -3.71 -1.68
N VAL A 58 -11.77 -2.60 -2.27
CA VAL A 58 -12.47 -2.56 -3.57
C VAL A 58 -11.58 -3.11 -4.68
N ALA A 59 -10.31 -2.70 -4.74
CA ALA A 59 -9.35 -3.22 -5.71
C ALA A 59 -9.18 -4.73 -5.55
N ARG A 60 -9.13 -5.23 -4.31
CA ARG A 60 -9.07 -6.68 -4.04
C ARG A 60 -10.33 -7.42 -4.47
N LEU A 61 -11.52 -6.86 -4.22
CA LEU A 61 -12.79 -7.43 -4.67
C LEU A 61 -12.91 -7.50 -6.19
N ARG A 62 -12.33 -6.52 -6.90
CA ARG A 62 -12.32 -6.48 -8.37
C ARG A 62 -11.23 -7.37 -8.98
N ALA A 63 -10.22 -7.76 -8.21
CA ALA A 63 -9.13 -8.61 -8.70
C ALA A 63 -9.63 -10.05 -8.93
N PRO A 64 -9.22 -10.71 -10.03
CA PRO A 64 -9.55 -12.11 -10.26
C PRO A 64 -8.97 -13.01 -9.17
N ALA A 65 -9.69 -14.08 -8.80
CA ALA A 65 -9.33 -15.00 -7.71
C ALA A 65 -7.95 -15.67 -7.90
N ASP A 66 -7.48 -15.80 -9.14
CA ASP A 66 -6.13 -16.23 -9.49
C ASP A 66 -5.13 -15.09 -9.30
N GLY A 67 -4.68 -14.91 -8.05
CA GLY A 67 -3.67 -13.94 -7.63
C GLY A 67 -2.28 -14.19 -8.23
N ARG A 68 -2.13 -14.01 -9.55
CA ARG A 68 -0.85 -13.88 -10.25
C ARG A 68 -0.83 -12.58 -11.03
N THR A 69 -0.57 -11.49 -10.33
CA THR A 69 -0.03 -10.27 -10.95
C THR A 69 1.33 -10.03 -10.33
N SER A 70 2.32 -10.79 -10.79
CA SER A 70 3.71 -10.35 -10.73
C SER A 70 3.91 -9.46 -11.95
N THR A 71 3.75 -8.15 -11.80
CA THR A 71 4.24 -7.22 -12.82
C THR A 71 5.73 -7.04 -12.55
N GLU A 72 6.54 -7.90 -13.17
CA GLU A 72 7.98 -7.73 -13.23
C GLU A 72 8.26 -6.60 -14.24
N VAL A 73 8.26 -5.35 -13.77
CA VAL A 73 8.70 -4.23 -14.62
C VAL A 73 10.23 -4.31 -14.69
N ALA A 74 10.73 -4.99 -15.71
CA ALA A 74 12.14 -4.94 -16.07
C ALA A 74 12.43 -3.54 -16.66
N ILE A 75 12.88 -2.62 -15.82
CA ILE A 75 13.46 -1.35 -16.25
C ILE A 75 14.95 -1.63 -16.46
N ASP A 76 15.38 -1.59 -17.71
CA ASP A 76 16.79 -1.64 -18.11
C ASP A 76 17.54 -0.54 -17.33
N GLU A 77 18.67 -0.86 -16.69
CA GLU A 77 19.44 -0.03 -15.72
C GLU A 77 18.96 0.03 -14.26
N GLY A 78 18.86 -1.13 -13.61
CA GLY A 78 18.98 -1.17 -12.15
C GLY A 78 18.08 -2.21 -11.51
N ARG A 79 18.63 -3.40 -11.25
CA ARG A 79 17.93 -4.46 -10.55
C ARG A 79 17.75 -4.10 -9.08
N VAL A 80 16.68 -3.38 -8.74
CA VAL A 80 16.22 -3.26 -7.36
C VAL A 80 15.46 -4.55 -7.04
N VAL A 81 16.14 -5.48 -6.36
CA VAL A 81 15.48 -6.65 -5.77
C VAL A 81 14.78 -6.18 -4.50
N ASP A 82 13.63 -5.53 -4.66
CA ASP A 82 12.74 -5.32 -3.53
C ASP A 82 12.08 -6.67 -3.24
N ARG A 83 12.60 -7.37 -2.23
CA ARG A 83 12.00 -8.60 -1.73
C ARG A 83 10.74 -8.20 -0.98
N PHE A 84 9.66 -7.94 -1.71
CA PHE A 84 8.31 -7.94 -1.16
C PHE A 84 8.04 -9.35 -0.65
N GLU A 85 8.24 -9.57 0.65
CA GLU A 85 7.61 -10.69 1.34
C GLU A 85 6.12 -10.62 0.99
N ARG A 86 5.65 -11.64 0.26
CA ARG A 86 4.28 -11.66 -0.24
C ARG A 86 3.33 -11.33 0.90
N PRO A 87 2.49 -10.28 0.79
CA PRO A 87 1.48 -10.04 1.80
C PRO A 87 0.60 -11.29 1.85
N LEU A 88 0.49 -11.89 3.05
CA LEU A 88 -0.20 -13.15 3.35
C LEU A 88 -1.64 -13.27 2.79
N SER A 89 -2.20 -12.16 2.31
CA SER A 89 -3.58 -11.98 1.86
C SER A 89 -3.74 -11.54 0.40
N GLY A 90 -2.65 -11.26 -0.33
CA GLY A 90 -2.70 -10.68 -1.68
C GLY A 90 -3.25 -9.24 -1.74
N LEU A 91 -3.33 -8.56 -0.59
CA LEU A 91 -3.61 -7.13 -0.50
C LEU A 91 -2.34 -6.34 -0.81
N VAL A 92 -2.44 -5.37 -1.71
CA VAL A 92 -1.35 -4.46 -2.07
C VAL A 92 -1.85 -3.03 -1.90
N ILE A 93 -1.11 -2.23 -1.13
CA ILE A 93 -1.34 -0.79 -1.01
C ILE A 93 -0.35 -0.12 -1.93
N SER A 94 -0.82 0.59 -2.96
CA SER A 94 0.03 1.27 -3.94
C SER A 94 0.72 2.50 -3.36
N ASP A 95 1.79 2.95 -4.02
CA ASP A 95 2.58 4.11 -3.57
C ASP A 95 1.76 5.40 -3.52
N GLU A 96 0.77 5.57 -4.40
CA GLU A 96 -0.12 6.73 -4.39
C GLU A 96 -0.99 6.79 -3.13
N TRP A 97 -1.48 5.64 -2.66
CA TRP A 97 -2.24 5.54 -1.42
C TRP A 97 -1.36 5.76 -0.20
N TRP A 98 -0.11 5.31 -0.24
CA TRP A 98 0.86 5.65 0.80
C TRP A 98 1.11 7.15 0.87
N GLN A 99 1.20 7.84 -0.26
CA GLN A 99 1.35 9.31 -0.30
C GLN A 99 0.16 10.05 0.29
N ILE A 100 -1.06 9.59 0.03
CA ILE A 100 -2.29 10.12 0.66
C ILE A 100 -2.19 9.99 2.18
N LEU A 101 -1.73 8.85 2.69
CA LEU A 101 -1.50 8.63 4.13
C LEU A 101 -0.28 9.39 4.70
N GLY A 102 0.30 10.31 3.93
CA GLY A 102 1.43 11.14 4.35
C GLY A 102 2.80 10.47 4.25
N TRP A 103 2.88 9.23 3.74
CA TRP A 103 4.17 8.58 3.50
C TRP A 103 4.82 9.12 2.25
N ARG A 104 6.01 9.72 2.39
CA ARG A 104 6.82 10.17 1.26
C ARG A 104 7.96 9.18 1.01
N PRO A 105 8.15 8.69 -0.22
CA PRO A 105 9.33 7.90 -0.54
C PRO A 105 10.57 8.76 -0.24
N GLY A 106 11.54 8.18 0.47
CA GLY A 106 12.77 8.88 0.85
C GLY A 106 13.48 9.38 -0.41
N GLY A 107 13.63 10.71 -0.52
CA GLY A 107 14.42 11.32 -1.59
C GLY A 107 15.85 10.79 -1.55
N ALA A 108 16.39 10.47 -2.73
CA ALA A 108 17.74 9.97 -2.90
C ALA A 108 18.74 10.75 -2.05
N PHE A 109 19.44 10.06 -1.15
CA PHE A 109 20.55 10.64 -0.41
C PHE A 109 21.61 11.06 -1.43
N THR A 110 21.74 12.37 -1.68
CA THR A 110 22.89 12.89 -2.43
C THR A 110 24.10 12.81 -1.49
N ILE A 111 24.86 11.73 -1.58
CA ILE A 111 26.21 11.70 -1.04
C ILE A 111 27.03 12.59 -1.96
N THR A 112 27.35 13.82 -1.54
CA THR A 112 28.37 14.62 -2.22
C THR A 112 29.73 14.06 -1.81
N PRO A 113 30.47 13.34 -2.68
CA PRO A 113 31.85 13.03 -2.37
C PRO A 113 32.63 14.34 -2.35
N SER A 114 33.11 14.75 -1.17
CA SER A 114 34.12 15.80 -1.08
C SER A 114 35.43 15.24 -1.63
N SER A 115 35.68 15.39 -2.93
CA SER A 115 37.01 15.23 -3.47
C SER A 115 37.86 16.39 -2.96
N HIS A 116 38.75 16.11 -2.00
CA HIS A 116 39.84 17.01 -1.68
C HIS A 116 40.91 16.84 -2.77
N PRO A 117 41.20 17.84 -3.62
CA PRO A 117 42.34 17.76 -4.51
C PRO A 117 43.59 17.97 -3.65
N GLY A 118 44.20 16.87 -3.21
CA GLY A 118 45.55 16.89 -2.68
C GLY A 118 46.51 17.31 -3.79
N SER A 119 46.84 18.60 -3.83
CA SER A 119 47.86 19.15 -4.71
C SER A 119 49.20 18.49 -4.38
N ALA A 120 49.83 17.96 -5.42
CA ALA A 120 51.22 17.52 -5.41
C ALA A 120 52.15 18.68 -5.03
N TRP A 121 53.14 18.37 -4.18
CA TRP A 121 54.40 19.11 -4.05
C TRP A 121 55.54 18.12 -4.25
#